data_AF-A0A2E3MSV1-F1
#
_entry.id   AF-A0A2E3MSV1-F1
#
_cell.length_a   1.000
_cell.length_b   1.000
_cell.length_c   1.000
_cell.angle_alpha   90.00
_cell.angle_beta   90.00
_cell.angle_gamma   90.00
#
_symmetry.space_group_name_H-M   'P 1'
#
loop_
_entity.id
_entity.type
_entity.pdbx_description
1 polymer ?
#
loop_
_entity_poly.entity_id
_entity_poly.type
_entity_poly.pdbx_seq_one_letter_code
_entity_poly.pdbx_strand_id
1 'polypeptide(L)'
;MALLHIGCGAPTADSSGEIPAEQVGQVESPQAVAVDSPGQAVSLFLEALRDSDEARTVNLMTSQARKAVDSSERVSFGLQDTQGIEFQVGETRYLPGKHKRAHVDVCWDGTDVVFALREQESGWRIAGFAAPLVPNGRLEYLNFEDPTEMLAKISSPSVEEVSAGADVSERSDRVEQANAPLRDATGSRR
;
A
#
# COMPACT_ATOMS: atom_id res chain seq x y z
N MET A 1 37.01 28.22 63.44
CA MET A 1 36.31 27.75 62.22
C MET A 1 37.05 26.50 61.76
N ALA A 2 36.57 25.27 61.98
CA ALA A 2 35.44 24.62 61.28
C ALA A 2 35.53 24.91 59.76
N LEU A 3 35.71 23.95 58.84
CA LEU A 3 35.32 22.54 58.81
C LEU A 3 36.18 21.76 57.79
N LEU A 4 36.15 20.43 57.95
CA LEU A 4 36.99 19.37 57.40
C LEU A 4 37.02 19.20 55.84
N HIS A 5 38.20 18.88 55.30
CA HIS A 5 38.39 18.14 54.04
C HIS A 5 38.70 16.66 54.35
N ILE A 6 37.75 15.75 54.08
CA ILE A 6 37.89 14.28 54.06
C ILE A 6 36.82 13.78 53.05
N GLY A 7 36.98 12.83 52.14
CA GLY A 7 38.05 11.89 51.78
C GLY A 7 37.91 11.54 50.28
N CYS A 8 38.94 11.06 49.57
CA CYS A 8 39.64 9.78 49.69
C CYS A 8 38.74 8.55 49.51
N GLY A 9 38.92 7.86 48.38
CA GLY A 9 38.27 6.57 48.11
C GLY A 9 38.49 6.11 46.66
N ALA A 10 39.72 5.74 46.33
CA ALA A 10 39.99 4.82 45.21
C ALA A 10 40.15 3.41 45.78
N PRO A 11 39.71 2.37 45.06
CA PRO A 11 40.36 1.07 45.10
C PRO A 11 41.19 0.83 43.83
N THR A 12 42.45 0.44 44.06
CA THR A 12 43.44 -0.05 43.09
C THR A 12 43.46 -1.58 43.01
N ALA A 13 44.12 -2.07 41.95
CA ALA A 13 44.70 -3.40 41.67
C ALA A 13 43.85 -4.26 40.70
N ASP A 14 44.21 -4.32 39.42
CA ASP A 14 45.31 -5.08 38.77
C ASP A 14 44.92 -6.52 38.46
N SER A 15 44.72 -6.83 37.18
CA SER A 15 44.99 -8.15 36.59
C SER A 15 45.09 -8.03 35.07
N SER A 16 46.26 -8.35 34.54
CA SER A 16 46.45 -8.73 33.14
C SER A 16 45.56 -9.90 32.80
N GLY A 17 44.88 -9.86 31.65
CA GLY A 17 44.17 -11.03 31.13
C GLY A 17 43.15 -10.65 30.07
N GLU A 18 43.47 -11.03 28.83
CA GLU A 18 42.56 -11.15 27.69
C GLU A 18 41.72 -9.92 27.32
N ILE A 19 41.79 -9.51 26.05
CA ILE A 19 40.77 -8.64 25.47
C ILE A 19 39.68 -9.61 24.99
N PRO A 20 38.57 -9.84 25.71
CA PRO A 20 37.44 -10.52 25.11
C PRO A 20 36.89 -9.60 24.02
N ALA A 21 37.10 -10.03 22.78
CA ALA A 21 36.27 -9.65 21.66
C ALA A 21 34.84 -10.08 21.99
N GLU A 22 33.99 -9.13 22.40
CA GLU A 22 32.56 -9.11 22.12
C GLU A 22 31.91 -7.97 22.91
N GLN A 23 31.64 -6.88 22.21
CA GLN A 23 30.30 -6.30 22.16
C GLN A 23 30.34 -5.29 21.02
N VAL A 24 30.37 -5.83 19.80
CA VAL A 24 29.82 -5.13 18.65
C VAL A 24 28.38 -4.87 19.01
N GLY A 25 28.07 -3.61 19.34
CA GLY A 25 26.71 -3.14 19.44
C GLY A 25 26.00 -3.59 18.17
N GLN A 26 25.06 -4.51 18.35
CA GLN A 26 24.08 -4.84 17.34
C GLN A 26 23.42 -3.52 16.99
N VAL A 27 23.83 -2.95 15.85
CA VAL A 27 23.07 -1.90 15.19
C VAL A 27 21.69 -2.49 15.03
N GLU A 28 20.77 -2.05 15.88
CA GLU A 28 19.37 -2.39 15.76
C GLU A 28 18.95 -1.76 14.43
N SER A 29 18.99 -2.58 13.37
CA SER A 29 18.39 -2.24 12.09
C SER A 29 17.02 -1.65 12.41
N PRO A 30 16.69 -0.45 11.90
CA PRO A 30 15.45 0.22 12.26
C PRO A 30 14.32 -0.78 12.03
N GLN A 31 13.72 -1.26 13.13
CA GLN A 31 12.67 -2.27 13.05
C GLN A 31 11.53 -1.60 12.30
N ALA A 32 11.34 -2.02 11.05
CA ALA A 32 10.29 -1.49 10.21
C ALA A 32 8.97 -1.74 10.95
N VAL A 33 8.31 -0.65 11.34
CA VAL A 33 7.03 -0.70 12.06
C VAL A 33 6.11 -1.69 11.34
N ALA A 34 5.60 -2.67 12.09
CA ALA A 34 4.64 -3.62 11.56
C ALA A 34 3.38 -2.84 11.15
N VAL A 35 2.92 -3.06 9.93
CA VAL A 35 1.70 -2.40 9.42
C VAL A 35 0.62 -3.46 9.32
N ASP A 36 -0.42 -3.30 10.14
CA ASP A 36 -1.38 -4.36 10.44
C ASP A 36 -2.51 -4.47 9.41
N SER A 37 -2.74 -3.42 8.59
CA SER A 37 -3.77 -3.44 7.56
C SER A 37 -3.32 -2.83 6.22
N PRO A 38 -3.92 -3.26 5.08
CA PRO A 38 -3.61 -2.69 3.77
C PRO A 38 -3.91 -1.18 3.68
N GLY A 39 -5.08 -0.76 4.16
CA GLY A 39 -5.47 0.66 4.14
C GLY A 39 -4.54 1.56 4.95
N GLN A 40 -4.04 1.07 6.09
CA GLN A 40 -3.03 1.78 6.87
C GLN A 40 -1.70 1.89 6.11
N ALA A 41 -1.25 0.82 5.43
CA ALA A 41 -0.02 0.88 4.62
C ALA A 41 -0.12 1.92 3.51
N VAL A 42 -1.27 2.02 2.83
CA VAL A 42 -1.52 3.05 1.82
C VAL A 42 -1.56 4.45 2.43
N SER A 43 -2.25 4.63 3.56
CA SER A 43 -2.33 5.93 4.24
C SER A 43 -0.94 6.45 4.62
N LEU A 44 -0.12 5.60 5.25
CA LEU A 44 1.25 5.95 5.64
C LEU A 44 2.14 6.24 4.42
N PHE A 45 1.89 5.56 3.29
CA PHE A 45 2.64 5.75 2.06
C PHE A 45 2.32 7.10 1.41
N LEU A 46 1.03 7.45 1.32
CA LEU A 46 0.58 8.73 0.78
C LEU A 46 1.00 9.91 1.68
N GLU A 47 0.97 9.74 3.01
CA GLU A 47 1.53 10.71 3.96
C GLU A 47 3.03 10.94 3.72
N ALA A 48 3.81 9.86 3.61
CA ALA A 48 5.25 9.96 3.37
C ALA A 48 5.56 10.66 2.03
N LEU A 49 4.77 10.39 0.99
CA LEU A 49 4.90 11.10 -0.30
C LEU A 49 4.56 12.58 -0.18
N ARG A 50 3.49 12.94 0.54
CA ARG A 50 3.11 14.34 0.78
C ARG A 50 4.21 15.10 1.53
N ASP A 51 4.81 14.44 2.52
CA ASP A 51 5.86 15.02 3.36
C ASP A 51 7.25 14.97 2.69
N SER A 52 7.35 14.39 1.48
CA SER A 52 8.61 14.17 0.76
C SER A 52 9.61 13.32 1.56
N ASP A 53 9.13 12.42 2.42
CA ASP A 53 9.93 11.46 3.19
C ASP A 53 10.20 10.22 2.35
N GLU A 54 11.25 10.30 1.53
CA GLU A 54 11.66 9.22 0.63
C GLU A 54 12.01 7.93 1.40
N ALA A 55 12.71 8.05 2.54
CA ALA A 55 13.11 6.90 3.33
C ALA A 55 11.89 6.13 3.85
N ARG A 56 10.87 6.83 4.36
CA ARG A 56 9.61 6.22 4.80
C ARG A 56 8.81 5.64 3.64
N THR A 57 8.77 6.36 2.52
CA THR A 57 8.11 5.90 1.28
C THR A 57 8.69 4.55 0.83
N VAL A 58 10.01 4.46 0.69
CA VAL A 58 10.70 3.22 0.28
C VAL A 58 10.46 2.11 1.30
N ASN A 59 10.53 2.38 2.60
CA ASN A 59 10.32 1.36 3.65
C ASN A 59 8.91 0.73 3.65
N LEU A 60 7.91 1.41 3.10
CA LEU A 60 6.54 0.92 2.98
C LEU A 60 6.32 0.07 1.71
N MET A 61 7.29 0.02 0.80
CA MET A 61 7.24 -0.84 -0.38
C MET A 61 7.63 -2.28 -0.04
N THR A 62 7.26 -3.24 -0.89
CA THR A 62 7.69 -4.65 -0.72
C THR A 62 9.21 -4.74 -0.79
N SER A 63 9.81 -5.73 -0.11
CA SER A 63 11.26 -5.99 -0.22
C SER A 63 11.76 -6.11 -1.67
N GLN A 64 10.93 -6.63 -2.58
CA GLN A 64 11.27 -6.72 -4.00
C GLN A 64 11.25 -5.34 -4.66
N ALA A 65 10.20 -4.54 -4.44
CA ALA A 65 10.10 -3.19 -4.95
C ALA A 65 11.23 -2.28 -4.41
N ARG A 66 11.58 -2.37 -3.13
CA ARG A 66 12.72 -1.63 -2.57
C ARG A 66 14.03 -1.92 -3.29
N LYS A 67 14.33 -3.21 -3.52
CA LYS A 67 15.54 -3.63 -4.25
C LYS A 67 15.55 -3.12 -5.69
N ALA A 68 14.39 -3.18 -6.36
CA ALA A 68 14.23 -2.70 -7.73
C ALA A 68 14.50 -1.20 -7.85
N VAL A 69 14.00 -0.42 -6.89
CA VAL A 69 14.14 1.05 -6.86
C VAL A 69 15.58 1.45 -6.51
N ASP A 70 16.17 0.82 -5.50
CA ASP A 70 17.58 1.03 -5.11
C ASP A 70 18.56 0.75 -6.26
N SER A 71 18.22 -0.25 -7.10
CA SER A 71 19.03 -0.60 -8.27
C SER A 71 18.81 0.33 -9.48
N SER A 72 17.87 1.26 -9.41
CA SER A 72 17.43 2.06 -10.54
C SER A 72 17.56 3.56 -10.28
N GLU A 73 18.68 4.17 -10.70
CA GLU A 73 18.95 5.63 -10.59
C GLU A 73 17.91 6.53 -11.29
N ARG A 74 16.93 5.95 -12.00
CA ARG A 74 15.97 6.65 -12.88
C ARG A 74 14.52 6.40 -12.53
N VAL A 75 14.21 5.61 -11.50
CA VAL A 75 12.81 5.32 -11.14
C VAL A 75 12.26 6.47 -10.32
N SER A 76 11.57 7.37 -11.00
CA SER A 76 10.59 8.26 -10.36
C SER A 76 9.22 7.64 -10.51
N PHE A 77 8.50 7.43 -9.42
CA PHE A 77 7.19 6.77 -9.41
C PHE A 77 6.06 7.57 -10.09
N GLY A 78 6.39 8.64 -10.82
CA GLY A 78 5.41 9.56 -11.41
C GLY A 78 4.67 10.42 -10.38
N LEU A 79 5.16 10.46 -9.12
CA LEU A 79 4.49 11.14 -8.00
C LEU A 79 5.18 12.48 -7.65
N GLN A 80 5.87 13.10 -8.61
CA GLN A 80 6.81 14.21 -8.35
C GLN A 80 6.14 15.50 -7.84
N ASP A 81 4.81 15.57 -7.78
CA ASP A 81 4.06 16.76 -7.40
C ASP A 81 2.96 16.45 -6.36
N THR A 82 3.19 15.52 -5.43
CA THR A 82 2.24 15.14 -4.36
C THR A 82 2.00 16.22 -3.29
N GLN A 83 2.80 17.28 -3.25
CA GLN A 83 2.70 18.30 -2.21
C GLN A 83 1.39 19.08 -2.32
N GLY A 84 0.59 19.05 -1.26
CA GLY A 84 -0.69 19.74 -1.18
C GLY A 84 -1.86 19.01 -1.87
N ILE A 85 -1.62 17.80 -2.40
CA ILE A 85 -2.71 16.99 -2.97
C ILE A 85 -3.53 16.32 -1.87
N GLU A 86 -4.85 16.40 -1.99
CA GLU A 86 -5.79 15.67 -1.15
C GLU A 86 -5.98 14.23 -1.64
N PHE A 87 -6.02 13.30 -0.70
CA PHE A 87 -6.30 11.89 -0.97
C PHE A 87 -7.34 11.34 0.00
N GLN A 88 -8.11 10.37 -0.47
CA GLN A 88 -9.09 9.64 0.32
C GLN A 88 -8.87 8.14 0.12
N VAL A 89 -8.52 7.44 1.19
CA VAL A 89 -8.37 5.99 1.19
C VAL A 89 -9.75 5.36 1.34
N GLY A 90 -10.12 4.54 0.36
CA GLY A 90 -11.41 3.88 0.24
C GLY A 90 -11.40 2.42 0.70
N GLU A 91 -12.11 1.58 -0.05
CA GLU A 91 -12.32 0.18 0.29
C GLU A 91 -11.02 -0.64 0.17
N THR A 92 -10.86 -1.62 1.07
CA THR A 92 -9.84 -2.65 0.97
C THR A 92 -10.45 -3.95 0.50
N ARG A 93 -10.01 -4.46 -0.65
CA ARG A 93 -10.40 -5.74 -1.21
C ARG A 93 -9.28 -6.76 -1.07
N TYR A 94 -9.47 -7.75 -0.20
CA TYR A 94 -8.55 -8.88 -0.08
C TYR A 94 -8.72 -9.84 -1.25
N LEU A 95 -7.60 -10.26 -1.84
CA LEU A 95 -7.61 -11.18 -2.98
C LEU A 95 -7.44 -12.63 -2.52
N PRO A 96 -8.19 -13.58 -3.11
CA PRO A 96 -8.01 -14.99 -2.83
C PRO A 96 -6.64 -15.49 -3.32
N GLY A 97 -6.06 -16.44 -2.59
CA GLY A 97 -4.83 -17.12 -2.98
C GLY A 97 -3.95 -17.53 -1.81
N LYS A 98 -2.88 -18.29 -2.10
CA LYS A 98 -1.88 -18.71 -1.10
C LYS A 98 -1.06 -17.55 -0.56
N HIS A 99 -0.96 -16.47 -1.32
CA HIS A 99 -0.26 -15.25 -0.93
C HIS A 99 -1.30 -14.21 -0.52
N LYS A 100 -1.20 -13.75 0.72
CA LYS A 100 -2.09 -12.71 1.26
C LYS A 100 -1.81 -11.39 0.51
N ARG A 101 -2.78 -11.01 -0.32
CA ARG A 101 -2.74 -9.86 -1.23
C ARG A 101 -4.00 -9.02 -1.02
N ALA A 102 -3.89 -7.72 -1.25
CA ALA A 102 -5.02 -6.82 -1.18
C ALA A 102 -4.91 -5.72 -2.24
N HIS A 103 -6.06 -5.25 -2.70
CA HIS A 103 -6.19 -3.98 -3.41
C HIS A 103 -6.83 -2.95 -2.48
N VAL A 104 -6.40 -1.70 -2.59
CA VAL A 104 -6.98 -0.58 -1.85
C VAL A 104 -7.30 0.52 -2.83
N ASP A 105 -8.56 0.92 -2.87
CA ASP A 105 -9.02 2.01 -3.71
C ASP A 105 -8.64 3.35 -3.06
N VAL A 106 -8.18 4.31 -3.86
CA VAL A 106 -7.83 5.66 -3.40
C VAL A 106 -8.35 6.67 -4.42
N CYS A 107 -9.02 7.71 -3.95
CA CYS A 107 -9.28 8.89 -4.76
C CYS A 107 -8.17 9.91 -4.50
N TRP A 108 -7.45 10.30 -5.55
CA TRP A 108 -6.31 11.21 -5.53
C TRP A 108 -6.66 12.40 -6.42
N ASP A 109 -6.96 13.56 -5.84
CA ASP A 109 -7.38 14.78 -6.58
C ASP A 109 -8.47 14.53 -7.63
N GLY A 110 -9.48 13.74 -7.27
CA GLY A 110 -10.55 13.33 -8.19
C GLY A 110 -10.18 12.25 -9.21
N THR A 111 -8.95 11.73 -9.16
CA THR A 111 -8.50 10.59 -9.96
C THR A 111 -8.55 9.31 -9.13
N ASP A 112 -9.26 8.30 -9.63
CA ASP A 112 -9.29 6.99 -8.98
C ASP A 112 -8.03 6.19 -9.30
N VAL A 113 -7.35 5.73 -8.25
CA VAL A 113 -6.17 4.86 -8.32
C VAL A 113 -6.35 3.65 -7.41
N VAL A 114 -5.73 2.53 -7.77
CA VAL A 114 -5.83 1.28 -7.00
C VAL A 114 -4.45 0.82 -6.59
N PHE A 115 -4.17 0.79 -5.29
CA PHE A 115 -2.91 0.27 -4.76
C PHE A 115 -2.95 -1.26 -4.66
N ALA A 116 -1.86 -1.90 -5.07
CA ALA A 116 -1.67 -3.35 -4.88
C ALA A 116 -0.69 -3.61 -3.75
N LEU A 117 -1.10 -4.47 -2.82
CA LEU A 117 -0.34 -4.78 -1.61
C LEU A 117 -0.09 -6.27 -1.43
N ARG A 118 0.99 -6.57 -0.73
CA ARG A 118 1.38 -7.91 -0.29
C ARG A 118 1.64 -7.90 1.21
N GLU A 119 1.20 -8.92 1.92
CA GLU A 119 1.63 -9.15 3.30
C GLU A 119 3.04 -9.77 3.29
N GLN A 120 3.94 -9.20 4.09
CA GLN A 120 5.29 -9.71 4.35
C GLN A 120 5.45 -9.96 5.86
N GLU A 121 6.58 -10.52 6.29
CA GLU A 121 6.86 -10.75 7.71
C GLU A 121 6.75 -9.47 8.56
N SER A 122 7.10 -8.32 7.97
CA SER A 122 6.99 -6.99 8.58
C SER A 122 5.61 -6.33 8.40
N GLY A 123 4.58 -7.08 7.96
CA GLY A 123 3.23 -6.57 7.69
C GLY A 123 2.98 -6.19 6.23
N TRP A 124 1.92 -5.41 6.00
CA TRP A 124 1.48 -5.02 4.66
C TRP A 124 2.44 -4.04 3.99
N ARG A 125 2.74 -4.28 2.71
CA ARG A 125 3.67 -3.46 1.91
C ARG A 125 3.17 -3.24 0.49
N ILE A 126 3.51 -2.09 -0.09
CA ILE A 126 3.11 -1.65 -1.43
C ILE A 126 3.93 -2.36 -2.51
N ALA A 127 3.26 -3.08 -3.41
CA ALA A 127 3.89 -3.73 -4.57
C ALA A 127 3.81 -2.88 -5.84
N GLY A 128 2.85 -1.95 -5.90
CA GLY A 128 2.58 -1.11 -7.07
C GLY A 128 1.24 -0.40 -6.93
N PHE A 129 0.85 0.32 -7.97
CA PHE A 129 -0.48 0.92 -8.06
C PHE A 129 -0.94 0.97 -9.52
N ALA A 130 -2.25 1.04 -9.73
CA ALA A 130 -2.84 1.26 -11.04
C ALA A 130 -3.39 2.68 -11.12
N ALA A 131 -3.02 3.40 -12.18
CA ALA A 131 -3.43 4.78 -12.43
C ALA A 131 -3.62 5.01 -13.94
N PRO A 132 -4.42 6.00 -14.35
CA PRO A 132 -4.52 6.39 -15.74
C PRO A 132 -3.22 7.10 -16.18
N LEU A 133 -2.57 6.59 -17.23
CA LEU A 133 -1.36 7.24 -17.80
C LEU A 133 -1.68 8.32 -18.83
N VAL A 134 -2.93 8.37 -19.28
CA VAL A 134 -3.46 9.40 -20.18
C VAL A 134 -4.82 9.89 -19.65
N PRO A 135 -5.24 11.13 -19.93
CA PRO A 135 -6.54 11.64 -19.49
C PRO A 135 -7.68 10.73 -19.94
N ASN A 136 -8.53 10.30 -19.00
CA ASN A 136 -9.63 9.35 -19.23
C ASN A 136 -9.20 7.98 -19.78
N GLY A 137 -7.93 7.61 -19.63
CA GLY A 137 -7.41 6.31 -20.03
C GLY A 137 -7.81 5.19 -19.06
N ARG A 138 -7.57 3.95 -19.48
CA ARG A 138 -7.65 2.78 -18.59
C ARG A 138 -6.59 2.90 -17.49
N LEU A 139 -6.89 2.35 -16.31
CA LEU A 139 -5.89 2.15 -15.27
C LEU A 139 -4.82 1.15 -15.75
N GLU A 140 -3.59 1.63 -15.81
CA GLU A 140 -2.42 0.81 -16.09
C GLU A 140 -1.72 0.47 -14.79
N TYR A 141 -1.41 -0.80 -14.58
CA TYR A 141 -0.71 -1.24 -13.38
C TYR A 141 0.79 -0.92 -13.49
N LEU A 142 1.26 -0.06 -12.61
CA LEU A 142 2.67 0.28 -12.42
C LEU A 142 3.25 -0.63 -11.33
N ASN A 143 3.95 -1.67 -11.78
CA ASN A 143 4.55 -2.68 -10.93
C ASN A 143 5.91 -2.21 -10.40
N PHE A 144 6.00 -1.86 -9.13
CA PHE A 144 7.27 -1.41 -8.54
C PHE A 144 8.29 -2.54 -8.40
N GLU A 145 7.83 -3.79 -8.43
CA GLU A 145 8.69 -4.97 -8.34
C GLU A 145 9.41 -5.26 -9.68
N ASP A 146 8.95 -4.65 -10.78
CA ASP A 146 9.55 -4.73 -12.11
C ASP A 146 9.70 -3.31 -12.73
N PRO A 147 10.82 -2.62 -12.47
CA PRO A 147 11.00 -1.24 -12.91
C PRO A 147 11.16 -1.15 -14.43
N THR A 148 11.56 -2.23 -15.11
CA THR A 148 11.70 -2.24 -16.58
C THR A 148 10.32 -2.22 -17.22
N GLU A 149 9.41 -3.07 -16.74
CA GLU A 149 8.01 -3.08 -17.17
C GLU A 149 7.34 -1.72 -16.89
N MET A 150 7.53 -1.18 -15.69
CA MET A 150 6.95 0.10 -15.29
C MET A 150 7.43 1.26 -16.18
N LEU A 151 8.74 1.38 -16.40
CA LEU A 151 9.32 2.44 -17.23
C LEU A 151 8.87 2.33 -18.69
N ALA A 152 8.68 1.11 -19.21
CA ALA A 152 8.15 0.90 -20.55
C ALA A 152 6.73 1.44 -20.69
N LYS A 153 5.85 1.21 -19.70
CA LYS A 153 4.47 1.74 -19.69
C LYS A 153 4.43 3.26 -19.61
N ILE A 154 5.29 3.85 -18.77
CA ILE A 154 5.38 5.32 -18.63
C ILE A 154 5.92 5.97 -19.91
N SER A 155 6.88 5.34 -20.58
CA SER A 155 7.50 5.89 -21.81
C SER A 155 6.62 5.75 -23.05
N SER A 156 5.74 4.75 -23.07
CA SER A 156 4.85 4.44 -24.19
C SER A 156 3.44 4.13 -23.67
N PRO A 157 2.70 5.13 -23.16
CA PRO A 157 1.35 4.90 -22.67
C PRO A 157 0.43 4.52 -23.84
N SER A 158 -0.23 3.37 -23.74
CA SER A 158 -1.18 2.92 -24.74
C SER A 158 -2.40 3.83 -24.76
N VAL A 159 -2.62 4.53 -25.87
CA VAL A 159 -3.90 5.22 -26.17
C VAL A 159 -4.87 4.24 -26.81
N GLU A 160 -5.33 3.25 -26.05
CA GLU A 160 -6.42 2.41 -26.52
C GLU A 160 -7.75 3.07 -26.13
N GLU A 161 -8.45 3.66 -27.11
CA GLU A 161 -9.80 4.20 -26.93
C GLU A 161 -10.72 3.11 -26.39
N VAL A 162 -11.22 3.29 -25.16
CA VAL A 162 -12.23 2.39 -24.61
C VAL A 162 -13.58 2.71 -25.27
N SER A 163 -13.95 1.91 -26.27
CA SER A 163 -15.38 1.72 -26.56
C SER A 163 -16.02 1.16 -25.28
N ALA A 164 -16.84 1.99 -24.64
CA ALA A 164 -17.59 1.64 -23.46
C ALA A 164 -18.45 0.40 -23.73
N GLY A 165 -18.00 -0.76 -23.25
CA GLY A 165 -18.82 -1.94 -23.10
C GLY A 165 -19.82 -1.69 -21.98
N ALA A 166 -20.94 -1.07 -22.31
CA ALA A 166 -22.16 -1.12 -21.52
C ALA A 166 -22.65 -2.57 -21.50
N ASP A 167 -22.22 -3.36 -20.52
CA ASP A 167 -22.85 -4.62 -20.13
C ASP A 167 -23.09 -4.60 -18.63
N VAL A 168 -23.99 -3.70 -18.21
CA VAL A 168 -24.77 -3.88 -16.98
C VAL A 168 -26.18 -3.42 -17.30
N SER A 169 -27.13 -4.31 -17.00
CA SER A 169 -28.59 -4.10 -17.03
C SER A 169 -29.27 -4.55 -18.32
N GLU A 170 -29.65 -5.83 -18.36
CA GLU A 170 -31.08 -6.16 -18.45
C GLU A 170 -31.40 -7.62 -18.04
N ARG A 171 -32.17 -7.74 -16.94
CA ARG A 171 -33.19 -8.77 -16.66
C ARG A 171 -32.76 -10.10 -16.03
N SER A 172 -32.25 -10.03 -14.80
CA SER A 172 -32.64 -10.97 -13.74
C SER A 172 -33.85 -10.43 -12.98
N ASP A 173 -35.04 -10.56 -13.58
CA ASP A 173 -36.33 -10.47 -12.87
C ASP A 173 -37.18 -11.65 -13.34
N ARG A 174 -36.77 -12.85 -12.91
CA ARG A 174 -37.53 -14.09 -13.08
C ARG A 174 -37.55 -14.86 -11.77
N VAL A 175 -38.17 -14.33 -10.71
CA VAL A 175 -38.98 -15.14 -9.76
C VAL A 175 -39.84 -14.20 -8.91
N GLU A 176 -41.13 -14.02 -9.23
CA GLU A 176 -42.18 -13.84 -8.21
C GLU A 176 -43.54 -14.23 -8.79
N GLN A 177 -43.76 -15.54 -8.92
CA GLN A 177 -45.10 -16.14 -8.92
C GLN A 177 -45.33 -16.74 -7.53
N ALA A 178 -46.22 -16.16 -6.72
CA ALA A 178 -47.08 -16.89 -5.79
C ALA A 178 -47.98 -15.93 -4.97
N ASN A 179 -49.14 -15.54 -5.50
CA ASN A 179 -50.40 -15.52 -4.76
C ASN A 179 -51.56 -14.96 -5.60
N ALA A 180 -52.45 -15.83 -6.07
CA ALA A 180 -53.88 -15.51 -6.18
C ALA A 180 -54.68 -16.82 -6.24
N PRO A 181 -55.60 -17.09 -5.30
CA PRO A 181 -56.38 -18.31 -5.28
C PRO A 181 -57.57 -18.25 -6.25
N LEU A 182 -57.78 -19.39 -6.89
CA LEU A 182 -58.98 -19.83 -7.59
C LEU A 182 -60.24 -19.57 -6.74
N ARG A 183 -61.20 -18.78 -7.23
CA ARG A 183 -62.60 -18.88 -6.82
C ARG A 183 -63.54 -18.84 -8.03
N ASP A 184 -64.33 -19.89 -8.05
CA ASP A 184 -65.47 -20.23 -8.88
C ASP A 184 -66.61 -19.19 -8.78
N ALA A 185 -67.61 -19.38 -9.64
CA ALA A 185 -69.03 -19.04 -9.49
C ALA A 185 -69.60 -17.82 -10.25
N THR A 186 -70.34 -18.19 -11.31
CA THR A 186 -71.74 -17.79 -11.58
C THR A 186 -72.01 -16.48 -12.32
N GLY A 187 -72.72 -16.60 -13.46
CA GLY A 187 -73.01 -15.52 -14.39
C GLY A 187 -74.20 -14.63 -14.05
N SER A 188 -74.44 -13.63 -14.91
CA SER A 188 -75.74 -12.98 -15.11
C SER A 188 -75.68 -11.96 -16.24
N ARG A 189 -76.58 -12.11 -17.24
CA ARG A 189 -77.16 -11.09 -18.15
C ARG A 189 -76.18 -10.38 -19.12
N ARG A 190 -76.46 -10.20 -20.41
CA ARG A 190 -77.71 -10.12 -21.19
C ARG A 190 -77.52 -10.78 -22.55
#